data_AF-A0A0E0MCC9-F1
#
_entry.id   AF-A0A0E0MCC9-F1
#
_cell.length_a   1.000
_cell.length_b   1.000
_cell.length_c   1.000
_cell.angle_alpha   90.00
_cell.angle_beta   90.00
_cell.angle_gamma   90.00
#
_symmetry.space_group_name_H-M   'P 1'
#
loop_
_entity.id
_entity.type
_entity.pdbx_description
1 polymer ?
#
loop_
_entity_poly.entity_id
_entity_poly.type
_entity_poly.pdbx_seq_one_letter_code
_entity_poly.pdbx_strand_id
1 'polypeptide(L)'
;MAPKRKPDGDGVRESTDEFAKPLDDTMEFTKPVYLVAVREDDQAAYSILKIDAVAGNDEPPRVRAVAVLTTGTERGMSFVTAHSKHGSWIVGVGGGLRAGTIIFDPSTLKTFQGPRLGYPKHKPVLISHGSEVYAISGTPRVKPSMDREPWFEYLSFKDGVPSEECGRWVSWHHLPPPPFFPCLLDPYEFRNPPEISVSSYAVVGSHILISPQPELVAVPLGGSLFAAWPISAASITAASVFHMSIKISSSIPVAPVNVSTPSLSIQEFKVVASEDKIPWPLFCPMGKGSFCCIRLGSSRHWHSHKANYLKKEVKVISTSFRIKNIEAIMTHCQSQGAKANDQLLAVQMKEQRHKCESNGLLGLLGSGMPVVAALSM
;
A
#
# COMPACT_ATOMS: atom_id res chain seq x y z
N MET A 1 65.27 35.35 -38.94
CA MET A 1 64.94 33.94 -39.24
C MET A 1 64.26 33.34 -38.02
N ALA A 2 63.06 32.78 -38.17
CA ALA A 2 62.49 31.78 -37.26
C ALA A 2 63.35 30.47 -37.34
N PRO A 3 63.19 29.39 -36.53
CA PRO A 3 61.90 28.94 -35.97
C PRO A 3 61.86 27.97 -34.73
N LYS A 4 60.61 27.74 -34.28
CA LYS A 4 59.93 26.45 -33.95
C LYS A 4 60.31 25.57 -32.72
N ARG A 5 59.27 25.43 -31.87
CA ARG A 5 58.55 24.21 -31.38
C ARG A 5 59.06 23.40 -30.14
N LYS A 6 58.13 23.31 -29.17
CA LYS A 6 57.85 22.33 -28.06
C LYS A 6 58.02 20.84 -28.45
N PRO A 7 58.02 19.81 -27.55
CA PRO A 7 57.22 19.69 -26.28
C PRO A 7 57.90 18.93 -25.09
N ASP A 8 57.40 19.10 -23.85
CA ASP A 8 56.63 18.16 -22.99
C ASP A 8 57.48 17.45 -21.90
N GLY A 9 56.93 17.31 -20.69
CA GLY A 9 57.32 16.26 -19.73
C GLY A 9 57.40 16.62 -18.25
N ASP A 10 56.35 16.24 -17.52
CA ASP A 10 56.21 15.96 -16.07
C ASP A 10 56.32 17.10 -15.03
N GLY A 11 55.35 17.31 -14.12
CA GLY A 11 54.22 16.47 -13.75
C GLY A 11 54.16 16.25 -12.23
N VAL A 12 53.95 17.30 -11.45
CA VAL A 12 53.50 17.18 -10.05
C VAL A 12 52.07 17.71 -10.00
N ARG A 13 51.10 16.80 -10.02
CA ARG A 13 49.69 17.09 -9.77
C ARG A 13 49.39 16.74 -8.32
N GLU A 14 49.26 17.78 -7.52
CA GLU A 14 48.55 17.79 -6.25
C GLU A 14 47.07 17.48 -6.54
N SER A 15 46.59 16.32 -6.09
CA SER A 15 45.21 15.89 -6.29
C SER A 15 44.32 16.57 -5.26
N THR A 16 43.72 17.69 -5.66
CA THR A 16 42.53 18.21 -4.99
C THR A 16 41.40 17.23 -5.27
N ASP A 17 41.04 16.42 -4.26
CA ASP A 17 39.79 15.66 -4.26
C ASP A 17 38.64 16.68 -4.28
N GLU A 18 38.14 16.91 -5.49
CA GLU A 18 36.93 17.65 -5.79
C GLU A 18 35.78 16.92 -5.10
N PHE A 19 35.36 17.45 -3.94
CA PHE A 19 34.14 17.05 -3.26
C PHE A 19 33.02 16.92 -4.29
N ALA A 20 32.61 15.67 -4.54
CA ALA A 20 31.44 15.35 -5.31
C ALA A 20 30.29 16.20 -4.79
N LYS A 21 29.77 17.08 -5.66
CA LYS A 21 28.55 17.83 -5.40
C LYS A 21 27.48 16.85 -4.91
N PRO A 22 26.71 17.17 -3.86
CA PRO A 22 25.60 16.31 -3.45
C PRO A 22 24.67 16.15 -4.65
N LEU A 23 24.37 14.90 -5.00
CA LEU A 23 23.37 14.58 -6.01
C LEU A 23 22.12 15.39 -5.70
N ASP A 24 21.67 16.14 -6.70
CA ASP A 24 20.49 16.98 -6.63
C ASP A 24 19.30 16.18 -6.09
N ASP A 25 18.88 16.52 -4.87
CA ASP A 25 17.94 15.78 -4.02
C ASP A 25 16.50 16.19 -4.38
N THR A 26 16.18 16.19 -5.68
CA THR A 26 14.87 16.55 -6.21
C THR A 26 13.85 15.46 -5.84
N MET A 27 12.87 15.81 -5.00
CA MET A 27 11.97 14.86 -4.34
C MET A 27 11.04 14.13 -5.32
N GLU A 28 10.79 12.85 -5.04
CA GLU A 28 10.06 11.84 -5.83
C GLU A 28 8.52 12.08 -5.91
N PHE A 29 8.06 13.33 -6.05
CA PHE A 29 6.73 13.65 -6.57
C PHE A 29 6.76 13.91 -8.08
N THR A 30 7.76 13.39 -8.78
CA THR A 30 7.88 13.46 -10.24
C THR A 30 6.79 12.68 -10.97
N LYS A 31 5.97 11.91 -10.25
CA LYS A 31 4.99 11.01 -10.84
C LYS A 31 3.62 11.17 -10.17
N PRO A 32 2.54 11.03 -10.96
CA PRO A 32 1.19 11.21 -10.44
C PRO A 32 0.78 10.08 -9.50
N VAL A 33 -0.05 10.42 -8.51
CA VAL A 33 -0.66 9.47 -7.58
C VAL A 33 -2.14 9.32 -7.91
N TYR A 34 -2.61 8.09 -8.03
CA TYR A 34 -4.01 7.77 -8.26
C TYR A 34 -4.63 7.24 -6.99
N LEU A 35 -5.81 7.74 -6.61
CA LEU A 35 -6.54 7.36 -5.41
C LEU A 35 -7.91 6.80 -5.76
N VAL A 36 -8.34 5.81 -5.01
CA VAL A 36 -9.73 5.31 -5.06
C VAL A 36 -10.51 5.90 -3.89
N ALA A 37 -11.59 6.60 -4.19
CA ALA A 37 -12.52 7.12 -3.21
C ALA A 37 -13.90 6.45 -3.38
N VAL A 38 -14.50 6.02 -2.28
CA VAL A 38 -15.92 5.64 -2.26
C VAL A 38 -16.76 6.88 -2.60
N ARG A 39 -17.89 6.74 -3.29
CA ARG A 39 -18.88 7.82 -3.45
C ARG A 39 -20.05 7.64 -2.48
N GLU A 40 -20.60 8.75 -2.01
CA GLU A 40 -21.66 8.76 -0.99
C GLU A 40 -23.08 8.57 -1.59
N ASP A 41 -23.23 8.63 -2.91
CA ASP A 41 -24.51 8.38 -3.54
C ASP A 41 -25.04 6.95 -3.30
N ASP A 42 -26.36 6.79 -3.37
CA ASP A 42 -27.05 5.50 -3.15
C ASP A 42 -26.69 4.42 -4.19
N GLN A 43 -25.90 4.78 -5.20
CA GLN A 43 -25.29 3.84 -6.13
C GLN A 43 -23.85 3.57 -5.69
N ALA A 44 -23.54 2.32 -5.41
CA ALA A 44 -22.24 1.83 -4.97
C ALA A 44 -21.10 2.09 -5.96
N ALA A 45 -20.70 3.35 -6.14
CA ALA A 45 -19.74 3.79 -7.13
C ALA A 45 -18.44 4.24 -6.45
N TYR A 46 -17.33 4.06 -7.16
CA TYR A 46 -16.01 4.51 -6.72
C TYR A 46 -15.46 5.52 -7.73
N SER A 47 -14.76 6.53 -7.25
CA SER A 47 -14.09 7.52 -8.10
C SER A 47 -12.59 7.31 -8.07
N ILE A 48 -11.96 7.38 -9.24
CA ILE A 48 -10.51 7.48 -9.34
C ILE A 48 -10.13 8.95 -9.40
N LEU A 49 -9.34 9.39 -8.42
CA LEU A 49 -8.77 10.73 -8.37
C LEU A 49 -7.31 10.65 -8.78
N LYS A 50 -6.86 11.57 -9.63
CA LYS A 50 -5.45 11.75 -9.97
C LYS A 50 -4.93 13.00 -9.26
N ILE A 51 -3.85 12.84 -8.53
CA ILE A 51 -3.03 13.91 -7.98
C ILE A 51 -1.83 14.05 -8.93
N ASP A 52 -1.74 15.20 -9.60
CA ASP A 52 -0.63 15.47 -10.52
C ASP A 52 0.69 15.63 -9.76
N ALA A 53 1.79 15.30 -10.45
CA ALA A 53 3.15 15.55 -9.99
C ALA A 53 3.38 17.04 -9.72
N VAL A 54 4.25 17.36 -8.75
CA VAL A 54 4.68 18.74 -8.52
C VAL A 54 5.62 19.13 -9.65
N ALA A 55 5.19 20.00 -10.56
CA ALA A 55 6.11 20.64 -11.50
C ALA A 55 7.04 21.55 -10.70
N GLY A 56 8.31 21.67 -11.07
CA GLY A 56 9.32 22.48 -10.36
C GLY A 56 9.06 24.00 -10.31
N ASN A 57 7.88 24.45 -10.71
CA ASN A 57 7.40 25.81 -10.52
C ASN A 57 6.38 25.74 -9.37
N ASP A 58 6.41 26.67 -8.41
CA ASP A 58 5.63 26.73 -7.15
C ASP A 58 4.08 26.60 -7.24
N GLU A 59 3.50 26.04 -8.31
CA GLU A 59 2.10 25.66 -8.38
C GLU A 59 1.79 24.46 -7.48
N PRO A 60 0.70 24.53 -6.69
CA PRO A 60 0.25 23.42 -5.88
C PRO A 60 -0.21 22.24 -6.77
N PRO A 61 0.03 20.98 -6.34
CA PRO A 61 -0.43 19.81 -7.08
C PRO A 61 -1.95 19.84 -7.29
N ARG A 62 -2.37 19.59 -8.54
CA ARG A 62 -3.79 19.60 -8.92
C ARG A 62 -4.39 18.21 -8.69
N VAL A 63 -5.60 18.18 -8.11
CA VAL A 63 -6.38 16.95 -7.94
C VAL A 63 -7.59 16.98 -8.87
N ARG A 64 -7.78 15.93 -9.68
CA ARG A 64 -8.94 15.80 -10.56
C ARG A 64 -9.50 14.38 -10.57
N ALA A 65 -10.81 14.24 -10.71
CA ALA A 65 -11.41 12.94 -11.00
C ALA A 65 -11.07 12.53 -12.44
N VAL A 66 -10.59 11.30 -12.63
CA VAL A 66 -10.21 10.77 -13.96
C VAL A 66 -11.06 9.60 -14.41
N ALA A 67 -11.76 8.93 -13.48
CA ALA A 67 -12.73 7.91 -13.80
C ALA A 67 -13.78 7.78 -12.70
N VAL A 68 -14.96 7.29 -13.09
CA VAL A 68 -15.99 6.81 -12.17
C VAL A 68 -16.22 5.33 -12.48
N LEU A 69 -15.96 4.48 -11.50
CA LEU A 69 -16.23 3.06 -11.54
C LEU A 69 -17.70 2.85 -11.15
N THR A 70 -18.54 2.55 -12.14
CA THR A 70 -19.99 2.32 -11.95
C THR A 70 -20.42 0.90 -12.33
N THR A 71 -19.71 0.27 -13.27
CA THR A 71 -20.09 -1.04 -13.81
C THR A 71 -19.37 -2.13 -13.03
N GLY A 72 -20.13 -3.05 -12.45
CA GLY A 72 -19.60 -4.14 -11.62
C GLY A 72 -19.18 -3.72 -10.21
N THR A 73 -19.39 -2.45 -9.82
CA THR A 73 -19.05 -1.97 -8.48
C THR A 73 -20.18 -2.22 -7.49
N GLU A 74 -19.81 -2.68 -6.30
CA GLU A 74 -20.75 -2.82 -5.18
C GLU A 74 -20.12 -2.31 -3.87
N ARG A 75 -20.95 -1.95 -2.88
CA ARG A 75 -20.44 -1.50 -1.59
C ARG A 75 -19.67 -2.63 -0.94
N GLY A 76 -18.52 -2.31 -0.37
CA GLY A 76 -17.65 -3.29 0.27
C GLY A 76 -16.66 -3.97 -0.68
N MET A 77 -16.38 -3.38 -1.85
CA MET A 77 -15.15 -3.70 -2.57
C MET A 77 -13.94 -3.15 -1.82
N SER A 78 -12.86 -3.92 -1.86
CA SER A 78 -11.53 -3.51 -1.45
C SER A 78 -10.68 -3.24 -2.68
N PHE A 79 -9.64 -2.42 -2.54
CA PHE A 79 -8.78 -2.03 -3.65
C PHE A 79 -7.32 -2.24 -3.30
N VAL A 80 -6.53 -2.62 -4.29
CA VAL A 80 -5.08 -2.76 -4.19
C VAL A 80 -4.43 -2.37 -5.52
N THR A 81 -3.15 -2.10 -5.48
CA THR A 81 -2.35 -1.89 -6.69
C THR A 81 -1.76 -3.21 -7.16
N ALA A 82 -1.81 -3.48 -8.46
CA ALA A 82 -1.13 -4.60 -9.08
C ALA A 82 -0.01 -4.08 -9.98
N HIS A 83 1.12 -4.78 -10.02
CA HIS A 83 2.26 -4.41 -10.86
C HIS A 83 2.83 -5.64 -11.56
N SER A 84 3.18 -5.49 -12.83
CA SER A 84 3.93 -6.49 -13.59
C SER A 84 4.86 -5.81 -14.58
N LYS A 85 5.66 -6.59 -15.30
CA LYS A 85 6.44 -6.08 -16.45
C LYS A 85 5.57 -5.42 -17.53
N HIS A 86 4.27 -5.69 -17.55
CA HIS A 86 3.32 -5.15 -18.53
C HIS A 86 2.65 -3.84 -18.08
N GLY A 87 2.84 -3.41 -16.83
CA GLY A 87 2.25 -2.18 -16.31
C GLY A 87 1.78 -2.26 -14.87
N SER A 88 1.12 -1.20 -14.44
CA SER A 88 0.54 -1.03 -13.12
C SER A 88 -0.95 -0.75 -13.22
N TRP A 89 -1.74 -1.36 -12.34
CA TRP A 89 -3.19 -1.22 -12.34
C TRP A 89 -3.72 -1.01 -10.92
N ILE A 90 -4.91 -0.44 -10.83
CA ILE A 90 -5.71 -0.44 -9.61
C ILE A 90 -6.74 -1.55 -9.76
N VAL A 91 -6.78 -2.47 -8.81
CA VAL A 91 -7.64 -3.64 -8.82
C VAL A 91 -8.63 -3.54 -7.67
N GLY A 92 -9.91 -3.45 -8.00
CA GLY A 92 -11.03 -3.55 -7.06
C GLY A 92 -11.59 -4.96 -7.04
N VAL A 93 -11.78 -5.54 -5.86
CA VAL A 93 -12.28 -6.92 -5.70
C VAL A 93 -13.30 -6.99 -4.57
N GLY A 94 -14.31 -7.84 -4.72
CA GLY A 94 -15.31 -8.13 -3.70
C GLY A 94 -16.59 -7.33 -3.89
N GLY A 95 -17.31 -7.07 -2.79
CA GLY A 95 -18.58 -6.34 -2.82
C GLY A 95 -19.71 -7.10 -2.11
N GLY A 96 -20.92 -6.96 -2.62
CA GLY A 96 -22.10 -7.72 -2.18
C GLY A 96 -22.24 -9.02 -2.98
N LEU A 97 -23.47 -9.43 -3.28
CA LEU A 97 -23.74 -10.72 -3.92
C LEU A 97 -23.38 -10.78 -5.41
N ARG A 98 -23.24 -9.64 -6.09
CA ARG A 98 -22.81 -9.59 -7.51
C ARG A 98 -21.33 -9.23 -7.65
N ALA A 99 -20.61 -9.20 -6.52
CA ALA A 99 -19.19 -8.90 -6.40
C ALA A 99 -18.35 -9.47 -7.56
N GLY A 100 -17.51 -8.60 -8.12
CA GLY A 100 -16.63 -8.92 -9.24
C GLY A 100 -15.23 -8.35 -9.05
N THR A 101 -14.44 -8.42 -10.12
CA THR A 101 -13.13 -7.80 -10.19
C THR A 101 -13.19 -6.65 -11.19
N ILE A 102 -12.69 -5.49 -10.81
CA ILE A 102 -12.57 -4.32 -11.68
C ILE A 102 -11.11 -3.93 -11.75
N ILE A 103 -10.63 -3.67 -12.95
CA ILE A 103 -9.23 -3.32 -13.18
C ILE A 103 -9.19 -1.98 -13.89
N PHE A 104 -8.65 -0.97 -13.22
CA PHE A 104 -8.43 0.35 -13.80
C PHE A 104 -6.96 0.47 -14.23
N ASP A 105 -6.76 0.82 -15.51
CA ASP A 105 -5.47 1.11 -16.10
C ASP A 105 -5.24 2.63 -16.12
N PRO A 106 -4.33 3.16 -15.28
CA PRO A 106 -4.02 4.59 -15.24
C PRO A 106 -3.32 5.12 -16.49
N SER A 107 -2.67 4.24 -17.27
CA SER A 107 -1.93 4.62 -18.48
C SER A 107 -2.88 4.89 -19.65
N THR A 108 -3.95 4.10 -19.76
CA THR A 108 -4.96 4.24 -20.81
C THR A 108 -6.26 4.89 -20.32
N LEU A 109 -6.39 5.12 -19.02
CA LEU A 109 -7.62 5.55 -18.33
C LEU A 109 -8.82 4.63 -18.62
N LYS A 110 -8.55 3.35 -18.89
CA LYS A 110 -9.58 2.35 -19.20
C LYS A 110 -9.91 1.54 -17.96
N THR A 111 -11.16 1.09 -17.89
CA THR A 111 -11.63 0.17 -16.87
C THR A 111 -12.02 -1.12 -17.55
N PHE A 112 -11.52 -2.25 -17.05
CA PHE A 112 -11.81 -3.59 -17.54
C PHE A 112 -12.58 -4.37 -16.49
N GLN A 113 -13.48 -5.24 -16.92
CA GLN A 113 -14.04 -6.27 -16.03
C GLN A 113 -13.08 -7.46 -15.96
N GLY A 114 -12.64 -7.78 -14.74
CA GLY A 114 -11.85 -8.98 -14.47
C GLY A 114 -12.73 -10.18 -14.15
N PRO A 115 -12.11 -11.36 -13.93
CA PRO A 115 -12.87 -12.56 -13.59
C PRO A 115 -13.56 -12.44 -12.24
N ARG A 116 -14.65 -13.20 -12.08
CA ARG A 116 -15.35 -13.31 -10.81
C ARG A 116 -14.58 -14.21 -9.85
N LEU A 117 -14.63 -13.87 -8.57
CA LEU A 117 -14.18 -14.76 -7.49
C LEU A 117 -15.00 -16.05 -7.53
N GLY A 118 -14.42 -17.15 -7.03
CA GLY A 118 -15.15 -18.41 -6.88
C GLY A 118 -16.37 -18.27 -5.95
N TYR A 119 -16.30 -17.36 -4.98
CA TYR A 119 -17.43 -16.99 -4.13
C TYR A 119 -17.37 -15.51 -3.69
N PRO A 120 -18.51 -14.79 -3.59
CA PRO A 120 -18.56 -13.39 -3.16
C PRO A 120 -17.91 -13.17 -1.78
N LYS A 121 -17.09 -12.12 -1.66
CA LYS A 121 -16.43 -11.70 -0.41
C LYS A 121 -16.76 -10.24 -0.10
N HIS A 122 -17.18 -9.97 1.13
CA HIS A 122 -17.44 -8.60 1.57
C HIS A 122 -16.20 -8.01 2.23
N LYS A 123 -15.73 -6.87 1.72
CA LYS A 123 -14.50 -6.18 2.20
C LYS A 123 -13.31 -7.15 2.34
N PRO A 124 -12.95 -7.89 1.28
CA PRO A 124 -11.82 -8.82 1.35
C PRO A 124 -10.52 -8.07 1.66
N VAL A 125 -9.58 -8.74 2.30
CA VAL A 125 -8.22 -8.25 2.45
C VAL A 125 -7.46 -8.56 1.17
N LEU A 126 -6.99 -7.51 0.49
CA LEU A 126 -6.27 -7.64 -0.77
C LEU A 126 -4.78 -7.41 -0.57
N ILE A 127 -3.98 -8.30 -1.13
CA ILE A 127 -2.53 -8.35 -0.98
C ILE A 127 -1.92 -8.35 -2.37
N SER A 128 -1.00 -7.41 -2.61
CA SER A 128 -0.22 -7.37 -3.83
C SER A 128 1.17 -7.90 -3.56
N HIS A 129 1.58 -8.93 -4.29
CA HIS A 129 2.91 -9.49 -4.16
C HIS A 129 3.42 -9.98 -5.52
N GLY A 130 4.58 -9.47 -5.94
CA GLY A 130 5.11 -9.74 -7.27
C GLY A 130 4.17 -9.25 -8.37
N SER A 131 3.74 -10.17 -9.24
CA SER A 131 2.76 -9.91 -10.30
C SER A 131 1.43 -10.61 -10.06
N GLU A 132 1.06 -10.77 -8.79
CA GLU A 132 -0.14 -11.47 -8.35
C GLU A 132 -0.88 -10.62 -7.33
N VAL A 133 -2.21 -10.68 -7.41
CA VAL A 133 -3.11 -10.12 -6.42
C VAL A 133 -3.78 -11.27 -5.70
N TYR A 134 -3.71 -11.25 -4.39
CA TYR A 134 -4.31 -12.24 -3.52
C TYR A 134 -5.51 -11.63 -2.80
N ALA A 135 -6.58 -12.39 -2.68
CA ALA A 135 -7.81 -12.01 -1.99
C ALA A 135 -8.11 -12.99 -0.87
N ILE A 136 -8.15 -12.48 0.36
CA ILE A 136 -8.49 -13.24 1.57
C ILE A 136 -9.81 -12.72 2.10
N SER A 137 -10.72 -13.62 2.50
CA SER A 137 -11.94 -13.21 3.20
C SER A 137 -11.57 -12.54 4.53
N GLY A 138 -12.03 -11.29 4.72
CA GLY A 138 -11.78 -10.52 5.93
C GLY A 138 -12.55 -11.06 7.13
N THR A 139 -13.70 -11.69 6.90
CA THR A 139 -14.49 -12.37 7.93
C THR A 139 -14.96 -13.70 7.37
N PRO A 140 -14.14 -14.76 7.37
CA PRO A 140 -14.53 -16.04 6.81
C PRO A 140 -15.74 -16.61 7.53
N ARG A 141 -16.74 -17.06 6.77
CA ARG A 141 -17.98 -17.61 7.33
C ARG A 141 -18.32 -18.96 6.72
N VAL A 142 -18.78 -19.87 7.58
CA VAL A 142 -19.26 -21.19 7.18
C VAL A 142 -20.74 -21.17 6.77
N LYS A 143 -21.52 -20.26 7.37
CA LYS A 143 -22.98 -20.09 7.14
C LYS A 143 -23.34 -18.64 6.84
N PRO A 144 -23.20 -18.18 5.59
CA PRO A 144 -24.17 -17.26 4.98
C PRO A 144 -24.10 -17.25 3.44
N SER A 145 -24.68 -16.23 2.79
CA SER A 145 -24.59 -16.00 1.35
C SER A 145 -23.28 -15.37 0.86
N MET A 146 -22.39 -14.88 1.74
CA MET A 146 -21.10 -14.24 1.41
C MET A 146 -19.96 -14.80 2.27
N ASP A 147 -18.72 -14.55 1.86
CA ASP A 147 -17.50 -14.91 2.61
C ASP A 147 -17.39 -16.41 2.92
N ARG A 148 -17.91 -17.25 2.02
CA ARG A 148 -17.72 -18.70 2.07
C ARG A 148 -16.45 -19.11 1.34
N GLU A 149 -16.10 -20.38 1.54
CA GLU A 149 -15.03 -21.04 0.79
C GLU A 149 -15.27 -20.94 -0.73
N PRO A 150 -14.22 -20.72 -1.56
CA PRO A 150 -12.81 -20.53 -1.21
C PRO A 150 -12.56 -19.25 -0.42
N TRP A 151 -11.84 -19.31 0.69
CA TRP A 151 -11.55 -18.11 1.49
C TRP A 151 -10.28 -17.38 1.07
N PHE A 152 -9.40 -18.05 0.35
CA PHE A 152 -8.14 -17.51 -0.12
C PHE A 152 -7.98 -17.81 -1.60
N GLU A 153 -7.81 -16.78 -2.41
CA GLU A 153 -7.68 -16.89 -3.86
C GLU A 153 -6.58 -15.94 -4.35
N TYR A 154 -6.03 -16.21 -5.53
CA TYR A 154 -5.13 -15.28 -6.21
C TYR A 154 -5.45 -15.12 -7.71
N LEU A 155 -5.03 -13.99 -8.25
CA LEU A 155 -5.16 -13.61 -9.65
C LEU A 155 -3.81 -13.14 -10.18
N SER A 156 -3.38 -13.73 -11.30
CA SER A 156 -2.09 -13.42 -11.93
C SER A 156 -2.21 -12.29 -12.94
N PHE A 157 -1.28 -11.33 -12.86
CA PHE A 157 -1.03 -10.26 -13.82
C PHE A 157 0.28 -10.49 -14.60
N LYS A 158 0.91 -11.67 -14.47
CA LYS A 158 2.20 -11.99 -15.11
C LYS A 158 2.20 -11.79 -16.62
N ASP A 159 1.05 -12.02 -17.25
CA ASP A 159 0.87 -11.91 -18.69
C ASP A 159 0.08 -10.65 -19.10
N GLY A 160 -0.15 -9.70 -18.20
CA GLY A 160 -0.91 -8.47 -18.46
C GLY A 160 -2.27 -8.45 -17.76
N VAL A 161 -3.22 -7.67 -18.29
CA VAL A 161 -4.55 -7.49 -17.69
C VAL A 161 -5.38 -8.79 -17.78
N PRO A 162 -5.77 -9.39 -16.66
CA PRO A 162 -6.63 -10.58 -16.65
C PRO A 162 -8.09 -10.18 -16.90
N SER A 163 -8.45 -10.00 -18.17
CA SER A 163 -9.81 -9.68 -18.60
C SER A 163 -10.16 -10.40 -19.90
N GLU A 164 -11.39 -10.88 -20.00
CA GLU A 164 -11.95 -11.46 -21.23
C GLU A 164 -11.96 -10.44 -22.37
N GLU A 165 -12.14 -9.15 -22.07
CA GLU A 165 -12.08 -8.05 -23.04
C GLU A 165 -10.71 -7.94 -23.72
N CYS A 166 -9.65 -8.44 -23.06
CA CYS A 166 -8.31 -8.52 -23.62
C CYS A 166 -8.02 -9.86 -24.33
N GLY A 167 -9.06 -10.67 -24.59
CA GLY A 167 -8.94 -11.99 -25.21
C GLY A 167 -8.32 -13.05 -24.29
N ARG A 168 -8.31 -12.81 -22.97
CA ARG A 168 -7.68 -13.70 -21.99
C ARG A 168 -8.75 -14.33 -21.10
N TRP A 169 -8.83 -15.65 -21.15
CA TRP A 169 -9.63 -16.41 -20.20
C TRP A 169 -8.79 -16.69 -18.95
N VAL A 170 -8.95 -15.85 -17.93
CA VAL A 170 -8.24 -15.99 -16.65
C VAL A 170 -9.28 -16.17 -15.56
N SER A 171 -8.98 -16.96 -14.54
CA SER A 171 -9.83 -17.12 -13.36
C SER A 171 -9.04 -16.81 -12.10
N TRP A 172 -9.75 -16.57 -11.01
CA TRP A 172 -9.15 -16.68 -9.69
C TRP A 172 -8.78 -18.13 -9.42
N HIS A 173 -7.62 -18.34 -8.80
CA HIS A 173 -7.13 -19.65 -8.39
C HIS A 173 -7.27 -19.81 -6.90
N HIS A 174 -7.85 -20.93 -6.47
CA HIS A 174 -8.07 -21.22 -5.06
C HIS A 174 -6.75 -21.60 -4.38
N LEU A 175 -6.56 -21.08 -3.17
CA LEU A 175 -5.46 -21.44 -2.28
C LEU A 175 -6.02 -22.15 -1.04
N PRO A 176 -5.20 -22.98 -0.37
CA PRO A 176 -5.60 -23.56 0.90
C PRO A 176 -5.91 -22.44 1.90
N PRO A 177 -7.00 -22.54 2.67
CA PRO A 177 -7.35 -21.51 3.63
C PRO A 177 -6.29 -21.43 4.74
N PRO A 178 -6.07 -20.25 5.35
CA PRO A 178 -5.18 -20.13 6.49
C PRO A 178 -5.60 -21.09 7.62
N PRO A 179 -4.67 -21.74 8.35
CA PRO A 179 -5.02 -22.78 9.32
C PRO A 179 -5.94 -22.34 10.47
N PHE A 180 -5.99 -21.04 10.76
CA PHE A 180 -6.85 -20.46 11.79
C PHE A 180 -8.25 -20.10 11.26
N PHE A 181 -8.53 -20.33 9.98
CA PHE A 181 -9.87 -20.19 9.41
C PHE A 181 -10.73 -21.38 9.84
N PRO A 182 -12.07 -21.28 9.78
CA PRO A 182 -12.95 -22.34 10.26
C PRO A 182 -13.05 -23.51 9.25
N CYS A 183 -11.91 -24.05 8.81
CA CYS A 183 -11.80 -25.14 7.85
C CYS A 183 -11.88 -26.54 8.48
N LEU A 184 -11.62 -26.66 9.78
CA LEU A 184 -11.59 -27.93 10.52
C LEU A 184 -12.52 -27.88 11.74
N LEU A 185 -13.78 -27.48 11.51
CA LEU A 185 -14.78 -27.43 12.59
C LEU A 185 -15.39 -28.80 12.85
N ASP A 186 -15.57 -29.15 14.12
CA ASP A 186 -16.40 -30.29 14.48
C ASP A 186 -17.91 -30.00 14.28
N PRO A 187 -18.79 -31.02 14.30
CA PRO A 187 -20.23 -30.82 14.09
C PRO A 187 -20.92 -29.88 15.09
N TYR A 188 -20.40 -29.73 16.30
CA TYR A 188 -20.91 -28.80 17.31
C TYR A 188 -20.43 -27.38 17.04
N GLU A 189 -19.15 -27.20 16.73
CA GLU A 189 -18.57 -25.93 16.29
C GLU A 189 -19.22 -25.44 15.00
N PHE A 190 -19.62 -26.33 14.09
CA PHE A 190 -20.38 -25.95 12.90
C PHE A 190 -21.72 -25.28 13.24
N ARG A 191 -22.34 -25.63 14.39
CA ARG A 191 -23.58 -24.97 14.84
C ARG A 191 -23.32 -23.51 15.18
N ASN A 192 -22.22 -23.26 15.90
CA ASN A 192 -21.79 -21.94 16.37
C ASN A 192 -20.30 -21.73 16.02
N PRO A 193 -19.98 -21.40 14.75
CA PRO A 193 -18.60 -21.31 14.30
C PRO A 193 -17.87 -20.14 14.97
N PRO A 194 -16.54 -20.26 15.19
CA PRO A 194 -15.76 -19.18 15.77
C PRO A 194 -15.81 -17.92 14.89
N GLU A 195 -15.92 -16.75 15.51
CA GLU A 195 -15.85 -15.47 14.81
C GLU A 195 -14.39 -15.10 14.57
N ILE A 196 -13.97 -15.25 13.31
CA ILE A 196 -12.62 -14.91 12.87
C ILE A 196 -12.71 -13.67 11.99
N SER A 197 -11.82 -12.71 12.24
CA SER A 197 -11.64 -11.55 11.38
C SER A 197 -10.17 -11.35 11.09
N VAL A 198 -9.83 -11.04 9.84
CA VAL A 198 -8.49 -10.61 9.44
C VAL A 198 -8.47 -9.09 9.43
N SER A 199 -7.59 -8.49 10.23
CA SER A 199 -7.49 -7.03 10.37
C SER A 199 -6.38 -6.44 9.52
N SER A 200 -5.28 -7.16 9.36
CA SER A 200 -4.09 -6.70 8.63
C SER A 200 -3.22 -7.84 8.13
N TYR A 201 -2.29 -7.48 7.25
CA TYR A 201 -1.33 -8.41 6.69
C TYR A 201 0.03 -7.73 6.47
N ALA A 202 1.07 -8.55 6.31
CA ALA A 202 2.40 -8.14 5.91
C ALA A 202 2.99 -9.21 4.97
N VAL A 203 3.77 -8.78 3.96
CA VAL A 203 4.43 -9.71 3.04
C VAL A 203 5.94 -9.68 3.29
N VAL A 204 6.47 -10.76 3.86
CA VAL A 204 7.87 -10.87 4.29
C VAL A 204 8.57 -11.96 3.47
N GLY A 205 9.34 -11.53 2.46
CA GLY A 205 9.94 -12.46 1.51
C GLY A 205 8.85 -13.26 0.78
N SER A 206 8.89 -14.59 0.88
CA SER A 206 7.90 -15.50 0.29
C SER A 206 6.70 -15.80 1.20
N HIS A 207 6.56 -15.11 2.34
CA HIS A 207 5.53 -15.41 3.34
C HIS A 207 4.54 -14.26 3.47
N ILE A 208 3.26 -14.60 3.66
CA ILE A 208 2.21 -13.66 4.01
C ILE A 208 1.89 -13.87 5.51
N LEU A 209 2.16 -12.86 6.31
CA LEU A 209 1.76 -12.81 7.72
C LEU A 209 0.37 -12.19 7.81
N ILE A 210 -0.52 -12.79 8.59
CA ILE A 210 -1.90 -12.37 8.73
C ILE A 210 -2.21 -12.17 10.22
N SER A 211 -2.82 -11.04 10.56
CA SER A 211 -3.27 -10.76 11.93
C SER A 211 -4.77 -11.02 12.05
N PRO A 212 -5.19 -12.02 12.85
CA PRO A 212 -6.59 -12.18 13.23
C PRO A 212 -6.93 -11.18 14.36
N GLN A 213 -7.92 -10.29 14.17
CA GLN A 213 -8.41 -9.24 15.11
C GLN A 213 -7.60 -7.91 15.17
N PRO A 214 -8.25 -6.74 15.43
CA PRO A 214 -7.70 -5.42 15.10
C PRO A 214 -6.62 -5.00 16.09
N GLU A 215 -5.54 -4.35 15.66
CA GLU A 215 -5.33 -2.93 16.01
C GLU A 215 -4.16 -2.29 15.23
N LEU A 216 -3.78 -2.82 14.06
CA LEU A 216 -2.61 -2.32 13.33
C LEU A 216 -2.89 -2.27 11.83
N VAL A 217 -2.93 -1.05 11.26
CA VAL A 217 -2.77 -0.86 9.82
C VAL A 217 -1.27 -0.79 9.54
N ALA A 218 -0.75 -1.78 8.83
CA ALA A 218 0.64 -1.84 8.41
C ALA A 218 0.74 -1.63 6.90
N VAL A 219 1.77 -0.91 6.45
CA VAL A 219 2.08 -0.67 5.04
C VAL A 219 3.54 -1.01 4.78
N PRO A 220 3.84 -1.84 3.76
CA PRO A 220 5.21 -2.20 3.43
C PRO A 220 6.00 -0.96 2.97
N LEU A 221 7.21 -0.79 3.48
CA LEU A 221 8.17 0.25 3.05
C LEU A 221 9.19 -0.28 2.03
N GLY A 222 9.18 -1.60 1.82
CA GLY A 222 10.10 -2.32 0.95
C GLY A 222 10.83 -3.42 1.72
N GLY A 223 11.01 -4.58 1.07
CA GLY A 223 11.61 -5.76 1.69
C GLY A 223 10.85 -6.20 2.93
N SER A 224 11.55 -6.21 4.06
CA SER A 224 11.06 -6.65 5.37
C SER A 224 10.62 -5.51 6.29
N LEU A 225 10.56 -4.27 5.80
CA LEU A 225 10.21 -3.08 6.58
C LEU A 225 8.74 -2.70 6.38
N PHE A 226 8.06 -2.31 7.47
CA PHE A 226 6.66 -1.90 7.49
C PHE A 226 6.50 -0.65 8.35
N ALA A 227 5.74 0.34 7.89
CA ALA A 227 5.21 1.38 8.77
C ALA A 227 3.87 0.87 9.31
N ALA A 228 3.66 0.91 10.62
CA ALA A 228 2.36 0.63 11.20
C ALA A 228 1.97 1.67 12.23
N TRP A 229 0.68 1.89 12.36
CA TRP A 229 0.10 2.74 13.39
C TRP A 229 -0.56 1.87 14.47
N PRO A 230 -0.04 1.86 15.72
CA PRO A 230 -0.69 1.14 16.79
C PRO A 230 -1.99 1.84 17.18
N ILE A 231 -3.11 1.15 17.03
CA ILE A 231 -4.43 1.61 17.50
C ILE A 231 -4.56 1.20 18.98
N SER A 232 -3.57 1.53 19.83
CA SER A 232 -3.77 1.36 21.27
C SER A 232 -4.47 2.60 21.83
N ALA A 233 -5.57 2.41 22.55
CA ALA A 233 -6.37 3.50 23.13
C ALA A 233 -5.59 4.43 24.10
N ALA A 234 -4.39 4.04 24.50
CA ALA A 234 -3.56 4.75 25.47
C ALA A 234 -2.42 5.60 24.86
N SER A 235 -2.08 5.43 23.58
CA SER A 235 -0.94 6.12 22.96
C SER A 235 -1.33 6.72 21.61
N ILE A 236 -1.61 8.03 21.61
CA ILE A 236 -1.96 8.83 20.42
C ILE A 236 -0.69 9.24 19.63
N THR A 237 0.45 8.60 19.92
CA THR A 237 1.77 9.13 19.59
C THR A 237 2.52 8.22 18.62
N ALA A 238 2.53 8.71 17.37
CA ALA A 238 3.40 8.38 16.24
C ALA A 238 3.29 6.98 15.61
N ALA A 239 3.54 6.93 14.29
CA ALA A 239 3.74 5.69 13.57
C ALA A 239 5.04 5.03 14.05
N SER A 240 5.13 3.71 14.00
CA SER A 240 6.38 2.98 14.21
C SER A 240 6.78 2.27 12.91
N VAL A 241 8.09 2.11 12.68
CA VAL A 241 8.61 1.29 11.59
C VAL A 241 9.05 -0.04 12.17
N PHE A 242 8.60 -1.15 11.58
CA PHE A 242 8.90 -2.50 12.01
C PHE A 242 9.75 -3.21 10.95
N HIS A 243 10.83 -3.85 11.37
CA HIS A 243 11.56 -4.82 10.55
C HIS A 243 11.12 -6.23 10.96
N MET A 244 10.66 -7.02 10.00
CA MET A 244 10.22 -8.41 10.21
C MET A 244 11.10 -9.36 9.42
N SER A 245 11.71 -10.33 10.09
CA SER A 245 12.54 -11.37 9.44
C SER A 245 12.13 -12.75 9.89
N ILE A 246 12.15 -13.71 8.97
CA ILE A 246 11.89 -15.12 9.26
C ILE A 246 13.23 -15.86 9.16
N LYS A 247 13.66 -16.47 10.26
CA LYS A 247 14.85 -17.34 10.30
C LYS A 247 14.39 -18.79 10.15
N ILE A 248 14.86 -19.44 9.08
CA ILE A 248 14.68 -20.87 8.85
C ILE A 248 16.00 -21.55 9.20
N SER A 249 16.01 -22.32 10.28
CA SER A 249 17.20 -23.08 10.68
C SER A 249 17.43 -24.21 9.67
N SER A 250 18.43 -24.07 8.81
CA SER A 250 18.89 -25.17 7.95
C SER A 250 19.55 -26.24 8.82
N SER A 251 18.82 -27.29 9.20
CA SER A 251 19.46 -28.48 9.77
C SER A 251 20.16 -29.28 8.66
N ILE A 252 21.46 -29.51 8.83
CA ILE A 252 22.25 -30.46 8.04
C ILE A 252 21.67 -31.86 8.28
N PRO A 253 21.51 -32.71 7.25
CA PRO A 253 20.78 -33.97 7.39
C PRO A 253 21.63 -35.03 8.07
N VAL A 254 21.42 -35.26 9.38
CA VAL A 254 21.77 -36.52 10.04
C VAL A 254 20.69 -36.88 11.06
N ALA A 255 19.73 -37.72 10.64
CA ALA A 255 18.71 -38.43 11.43
C ALA A 255 17.59 -37.58 12.13
N PRO A 256 16.48 -38.24 12.52
CA PRO A 256 15.17 -38.07 11.89
C PRO A 256 14.48 -36.73 12.22
N VAL A 257 14.00 -36.09 11.13
CA VAL A 257 12.91 -35.11 11.00
C VAL A 257 12.48 -34.38 12.28
N ASN A 258 13.34 -33.50 12.79
CA ASN A 258 12.85 -32.32 13.50
C ASN A 258 12.47 -31.29 12.45
N VAL A 259 11.16 -31.11 12.24
CA VAL A 259 10.59 -30.06 11.39
C VAL A 259 11.15 -28.73 11.90
N SER A 260 12.06 -28.11 11.14
CA SER A 260 12.59 -26.80 11.49
C SER A 260 11.44 -25.80 11.50
N THR A 261 11.02 -25.37 12.67
CA THR A 261 10.01 -24.33 12.80
C THR A 261 10.62 -22.99 12.41
N PRO A 262 10.04 -22.27 11.43
CA PRO A 262 10.48 -20.92 11.13
C PRO A 262 10.25 -20.03 12.36
N SER A 263 11.24 -19.22 12.71
CA SER A 263 11.12 -18.23 13.80
C SER A 263 10.98 -16.83 13.23
N LEU A 264 9.98 -16.08 13.71
CA LEU A 264 9.74 -14.69 13.33
C LEU A 264 10.45 -13.76 14.32
N SER A 265 11.25 -12.84 13.81
CA SER A 265 11.88 -11.75 14.57
C SER A 265 11.28 -10.42 14.11
N ILE A 266 10.78 -9.65 15.08
CA ILE A 266 10.19 -8.32 14.86
C ILE A 266 11.04 -7.31 15.63
N GLN A 267 11.53 -6.28 14.96
CA GLN A 267 12.28 -5.18 15.54
C GLN A 267 11.55 -3.87 15.28
N GLU A 268 11.21 -3.13 16.34
CA GLU A 268 10.53 -1.84 16.26
C GLU A 268 11.53 -0.68 16.26
N PHE A 269 11.33 0.27 15.36
CA PHE A 269 12.01 1.55 15.30
C PHE A 269 10.97 2.67 15.51
N LYS A 270 11.09 3.39 16.62
CA LYS A 270 10.20 4.50 16.94
C LYS A 270 10.42 5.67 15.97
N VAL A 271 9.33 6.23 15.45
CA VAL A 271 9.39 7.47 14.67
C VAL A 271 9.03 8.63 15.59
N VAL A 272 9.86 9.68 15.58
CA VAL A 272 9.51 10.95 16.24
C VAL A 272 8.74 11.79 15.23
N ALA A 273 7.41 11.79 15.33
CA ALA A 273 6.54 12.60 14.47
C ALA A 273 6.05 13.87 15.20
N SER A 274 5.78 14.93 14.44
CA SER A 274 5.23 16.19 14.97
C SER A 274 3.80 16.01 15.46
N GLU A 275 3.51 16.63 16.61
CA GLU A 275 2.27 16.56 17.38
C GLU A 275 1.05 17.01 16.56
N ASP A 276 0.28 16.09 16.00
CA ASP A 276 -1.09 16.38 15.56
C ASP A 276 -1.97 15.13 15.76
N LYS A 277 -3.09 15.29 16.48
CA LYS A 277 -4.10 14.23 16.68
C LYS A 277 -4.92 14.09 15.40
N ILE A 278 -4.86 12.93 14.73
CA ILE A 278 -5.46 12.76 13.39
C ILE A 278 -6.27 11.45 13.30
N PRO A 279 -7.50 11.47 12.77
CA PRO A 279 -8.23 10.24 12.45
C PRO A 279 -7.59 9.53 11.25
N TRP A 280 -7.36 8.21 11.39
CA TRP A 280 -6.99 7.23 10.35
C TRP A 280 -6.34 7.79 9.06
N PRO A 281 -5.00 7.92 9.00
CA PRO A 281 -4.32 8.21 7.75
C PRO A 281 -4.30 7.00 6.82
N LEU A 282 -4.52 7.20 5.51
CA LEU A 282 -4.15 6.18 4.52
C LEU A 282 -2.63 6.26 4.32
N PHE A 283 -1.93 5.20 4.69
CA PHE A 283 -0.54 5.01 4.32
C PHE A 283 -0.45 4.39 2.92
N CYS A 284 0.37 4.98 2.06
CA CYS A 284 0.60 4.48 0.72
C CYS A 284 2.11 4.27 0.54
N PRO A 285 2.56 3.07 0.14
CA PRO A 285 3.96 2.87 -0.16
C PRO A 285 4.34 3.69 -1.40
N MET A 286 5.41 4.48 -1.30
CA MET A 286 6.00 5.19 -2.44
C MET A 286 7.25 4.47 -2.97
N GLY A 287 7.69 3.40 -2.31
CA GLY A 287 8.91 2.68 -2.62
C GLY A 287 10.15 3.28 -1.97
N LYS A 288 11.26 2.53 -1.97
CA LYS A 288 12.58 2.95 -1.45
C LYS A 288 12.55 3.55 -0.04
N GLY A 289 11.80 2.94 0.89
CA GLY A 289 11.71 3.46 2.27
C GLY A 289 10.91 4.75 2.40
N SER A 290 10.11 5.09 1.38
CA SER A 290 9.22 6.24 1.39
C SER A 290 7.76 5.79 1.40
N PHE A 291 6.93 6.57 2.07
CA PHE A 291 5.50 6.40 2.10
C PHE A 291 4.81 7.76 2.15
N CYS A 292 3.52 7.82 1.86
CA CYS A 292 2.73 9.01 2.11
C CYS A 292 1.52 8.71 3.00
N CYS A 293 1.18 9.69 3.81
CA CYS A 293 -0.06 9.77 4.55
C CYS A 293 -0.97 10.73 3.80
N ILE A 294 -2.12 10.24 3.34
CA ILE A 294 -3.12 11.08 2.67
C ILE A 294 -4.26 11.32 3.66
N ARG A 295 -4.59 12.60 3.85
CA ARG A 295 -5.70 13.07 4.68
C ARG A 295 -6.69 13.83 3.82
N LEU A 296 -7.97 13.51 3.99
CA LEU A 296 -9.08 14.28 3.44
C LEU A 296 -9.65 15.16 4.55
N GLY A 297 -9.45 16.47 4.44
CA GLY A 297 -10.05 17.47 5.31
C GLY A 297 -11.29 18.08 4.68
N SER A 298 -12.33 18.31 5.48
CA SER A 298 -13.44 19.17 5.09
C SER A 298 -13.04 20.64 5.22
N SER A 299 -13.34 21.46 4.22
CA SER A 299 -13.25 22.92 4.35
C SER A 299 -14.31 23.38 5.35
N ARG A 300 -13.89 24.02 6.45
CA ARG A 300 -14.79 24.58 7.49
C ARG A 300 -15.32 25.95 7.09
N HIS A 301 -15.95 26.08 5.92
CA HIS A 301 -16.68 27.30 5.61
C HIS A 301 -18.17 27.11 5.89
N TRP A 302 -18.52 27.23 7.17
CA TRP A 302 -19.91 27.30 7.62
C TRP A 302 -20.44 28.71 7.35
N HIS A 303 -20.93 28.96 6.13
CA HIS A 303 -21.88 30.05 5.92
C HIS A 303 -23.29 29.48 5.94
N SER A 304 -23.96 29.72 7.06
CA SER A 304 -25.37 29.50 7.31
C SER A 304 -26.20 30.36 6.36
N HIS A 305 -26.46 29.89 5.14
CA HIS A 305 -27.67 30.24 4.41
C HIS A 305 -28.08 29.07 3.51
N LYS A 306 -29.31 28.57 3.76
CA LYS A 306 -30.03 27.62 2.92
C LYS A 306 -30.02 28.10 1.46
N ALA A 307 -29.29 27.41 0.57
CA ALA A 307 -29.62 27.20 -0.86
C ALA A 307 -28.48 26.63 -1.73
N ASN A 308 -27.21 26.65 -1.32
CA ASN A 308 -26.10 26.26 -2.22
C ASN A 308 -25.34 25.01 -1.75
N TYR A 309 -25.89 23.83 -2.04
CA TYR A 309 -25.22 22.52 -1.84
C TYR A 309 -24.06 22.23 -2.81
N LEU A 310 -23.71 23.17 -3.72
CA LEU A 310 -22.92 22.85 -4.92
C LEU A 310 -21.42 23.12 -4.84
N LYS A 311 -20.86 23.63 -3.72
CA LYS A 311 -19.41 23.89 -3.64
C LYS A 311 -18.84 23.54 -2.27
N LYS A 312 -18.74 22.24 -1.97
CA LYS A 312 -17.85 21.77 -0.91
C LYS A 312 -16.44 21.63 -1.49
N GLU A 313 -15.53 22.48 -1.03
CA GLU A 313 -14.11 22.30 -1.27
C GLU A 313 -13.60 21.18 -0.35
N VAL A 314 -13.03 20.15 -0.96
CA VAL A 314 -12.30 19.12 -0.21
C VAL A 314 -10.83 19.50 -0.25
N LYS A 315 -10.20 19.44 0.92
CA LYS A 315 -8.78 19.71 1.09
C LYS A 315 -8.08 18.37 1.22
N VAL A 316 -7.24 18.03 0.26
CA VAL A 316 -6.37 16.85 0.33
C VAL A 316 -5.03 17.30 0.90
N ILE A 317 -4.67 16.79 2.07
CA ILE A 317 -3.34 16.98 2.65
C ILE A 317 -2.58 15.68 2.44
N SER A 318 -1.57 15.71 1.57
CA SER A 318 -0.63 14.61 1.39
C SER A 318 0.64 14.93 2.15
N THR A 319 1.03 14.09 3.09
CA THR A 319 2.30 14.19 3.81
C THR A 319 3.18 13.05 3.37
N SER A 320 4.26 13.36 2.66
CA SER A 320 5.26 12.35 2.29
C SER A 320 6.31 12.23 3.37
N PHE A 321 6.79 11.00 3.50
CA PHE A 321 7.63 10.53 4.57
C PHE A 321 8.75 9.72 3.91
N ARG A 322 9.99 10.20 4.01
CA ARG A 322 11.17 9.52 3.49
C ARG A 322 12.12 9.18 4.63
N ILE A 323 12.49 7.91 4.74
CA ILE A 323 13.51 7.47 5.69
C ILE A 323 14.88 7.77 5.06
N LYS A 324 15.61 8.75 5.60
CA LYS A 324 16.90 9.20 5.07
C LYS A 324 17.98 8.14 5.20
N ASN A 325 17.96 7.41 6.32
CA ASN A 325 18.94 6.38 6.64
C ASN A 325 18.44 4.96 6.34
N ILE A 326 17.55 4.80 5.34
CA ILE A 326 16.94 3.50 4.99
C ILE A 326 18.00 2.46 4.63
N GLU A 327 19.02 2.84 3.87
CA GLU A 327 20.11 1.95 3.46
C GLU A 327 20.96 1.51 4.65
N ALA A 328 21.24 2.43 5.58
CA ALA A 328 21.96 2.11 6.81
C ALA A 328 21.15 1.16 7.71
N ILE A 329 19.84 1.37 7.83
CA ILE A 329 18.93 0.48 8.57
C ILE A 329 18.89 -0.90 7.90
N MET A 330 18.74 -0.97 6.58
CA MET A 330 18.73 -2.24 5.84
C MET A 330 20.06 -2.99 5.98
N THR A 331 21.19 -2.29 5.85
CA THR A 331 22.54 -2.86 6.02
C THR A 331 22.75 -3.38 7.44
N HIS A 332 22.26 -2.64 8.44
CA HIS A 332 22.27 -3.07 9.84
C HIS A 332 21.43 -4.33 10.06
N CYS A 333 20.19 -4.35 9.55
CA CYS A 333 19.30 -5.51 9.63
C CYS A 333 19.88 -6.76 8.94
N GLN A 334 20.65 -6.58 7.86
CA GLN A 334 21.33 -7.67 7.15
C GLN A 334 22.60 -8.17 7.88
N SER A 335 23.32 -7.28 8.55
CA SER A 335 24.59 -7.60 9.24
C SER A 335 24.43 -8.11 10.67
N GLN A 336 23.30 -7.85 11.33
CA GLN A 336 23.01 -8.31 12.71
C GLN A 336 22.72 -9.81 12.85
N GLY A 337 22.98 -10.62 11.82
CA GLY A 337 22.90 -12.09 11.88
C GLY A 337 23.92 -12.76 12.83
N ALA A 338 24.83 -12.04 13.49
CA ALA A 338 25.91 -12.68 14.27
C ALA A 338 26.26 -12.12 15.66
N LYS A 339 26.20 -10.81 15.97
CA LYS A 339 26.57 -10.31 17.31
C LYS A 339 25.81 -9.03 17.68
N ALA A 340 25.12 -9.08 18.82
CA ALA A 340 24.35 -7.98 19.38
C ALA A 340 25.29 -6.89 19.95
N ASN A 341 25.06 -5.65 19.56
CA ASN A 341 25.33 -4.45 20.36
C ASN A 341 24.13 -3.52 20.15
N ASP A 342 23.48 -3.14 21.26
CA ASP A 342 22.14 -2.53 21.35
C ASP A 342 22.02 -1.06 20.88
N GLN A 343 22.83 -0.63 19.91
CA GLN A 343 22.60 0.67 19.27
C GLN A 343 21.55 0.53 18.16
N LEU A 344 20.27 0.62 18.55
CA LEU A 344 19.18 0.81 17.62
C LEU A 344 19.41 2.12 16.84
N LEU A 345 19.61 2.02 15.53
CA LEU A 345 19.64 3.18 14.65
C LEU A 345 18.29 3.89 14.72
N ALA A 346 18.26 5.13 15.22
CA ALA A 346 17.06 5.95 15.17
C ALA A 346 16.64 6.18 13.71
N VAL A 347 15.35 6.05 13.41
CA VAL A 347 14.82 6.35 12.07
C VAL A 347 14.89 7.85 11.83
N GLN A 348 15.72 8.27 10.88
CA GLN A 348 15.82 9.66 10.47
C GLN A 348 14.81 9.91 9.36
N MET A 349 13.83 10.76 9.65
CA MET A 349 12.72 11.01 8.75
C MET A 349 12.80 12.40 8.12
N LYS A 350 12.57 12.49 6.80
CA LYS A 350 12.27 13.75 6.10
C LYS A 350 10.75 13.78 5.89
N GLU A 351 10.08 14.77 6.48
CA GLU A 351 8.65 15.02 6.28
C GLU A 351 8.49 16.16 5.26
N GLN A 352 7.60 15.99 4.28
CA GLN A 352 7.19 17.06 3.39
C GLN A 352 5.67 17.08 3.25
N ARG A 353 5.05 18.19 3.67
CA ARG A 353 3.61 18.40 3.60
C ARG A 353 3.24 19.11 2.31
N HIS A 354 2.35 18.50 1.53
CA HIS A 354 1.70 19.11 0.39
C HIS A 354 0.21 19.30 0.69
N LYS A 355 -0.25 20.52 0.50
CA LYS A 355 -1.67 20.88 0.63
C LYS A 355 -2.22 21.09 -0.78
N CYS A 356 -3.17 20.25 -1.17
CA CYS A 356 -3.90 20.40 -2.42
C CYS A 356 -5.35 20.77 -2.10
N GLU A 357 -5.85 21.80 -2.76
CA GLU A 357 -7.26 22.17 -2.70
C GLU A 357 -7.89 21.86 -4.05
N SER A 358 -9.03 21.17 -4.04
CA SER A 358 -9.81 20.92 -5.24
C SER A 358 -11.07 21.77 -5.22
N ASN A 359 -11.19 22.66 -6.20
CA ASN A 359 -12.34 23.53 -6.36
C ASN A 359 -13.42 22.83 -7.19
N GLY A 360 -14.64 22.71 -6.67
CA GLY A 360 -15.86 22.43 -7.45
C GLY A 360 -16.08 21.00 -7.99
N LEU A 361 -15.16 20.05 -7.78
CA LEU A 361 -15.26 18.71 -8.36
C LEU A 361 -15.82 17.62 -7.42
N LEU A 362 -16.06 17.96 -6.15
CA LEU A 362 -16.26 16.98 -5.08
C LEU A 362 -17.53 17.20 -4.25
N GLY A 363 -18.57 17.77 -4.84
CA GLY A 363 -19.93 17.73 -4.26
C GLY A 363 -20.45 16.30 -4.00
N LEU A 364 -19.72 15.27 -4.46
CA LEU A 364 -19.98 13.84 -4.30
C LEU A 364 -19.15 13.17 -3.18
N LEU A 365 -18.18 13.87 -2.57
CA LEU A 365 -17.35 13.31 -1.50
C LEU A 365 -17.74 13.93 -0.15
N GLY A 366 -18.40 13.15 0.69
CA GLY A 366 -18.74 13.52 2.05
C GLY A 366 -17.51 13.79 2.93
N SER A 367 -17.71 14.56 4.00
CA SER A 367 -16.67 14.76 5.02
C SER A 367 -16.53 13.46 5.85
N GLY A 368 -15.62 12.58 5.45
CA GLY A 368 -15.39 11.30 6.15
C GLY A 368 -15.10 10.12 5.22
N MET A 369 -14.95 10.32 3.91
CA MET A 369 -14.75 9.21 2.97
C MET A 369 -13.35 8.59 3.11
N PRO A 370 -13.24 7.25 3.25
CA PRO A 370 -11.95 6.59 3.26
C PRO A 370 -11.39 6.54 1.84
N VAL A 371 -10.13 6.97 1.67
CA VAL A 371 -9.34 6.56 0.51
C VAL A 371 -9.00 5.09 0.72
N VAL A 372 -9.32 4.23 -0.25
CA VAL A 372 -9.23 2.76 -0.07
C VAL A 372 -8.01 2.16 -0.75
N ALA A 373 -7.37 2.88 -1.68
CA ALA A 373 -6.08 2.52 -2.28
C ALA A 373 -5.40 3.73 -2.91
N ALA A 374 -4.08 3.64 -3.06
CA ALA A 374 -3.29 4.60 -3.83
C ALA A 374 -2.22 3.91 -4.68
N LEU A 375 -1.98 4.46 -5.87
CA LEU A 375 -0.93 4.04 -6.79
C LEU A 375 -0.07 5.24 -7.18
N SER A 376 1.23 5.21 -6.85
CA SER A 376 2.20 6.07 -7.51
C SER A 376 2.67 5.35 -8.78
N MET A 377 2.51 5.99 -9.93
CA MET A 377 3.18 5.54 -11.17
C MET A 377 4.67 5.82 -11.08
#